data_AF-B6DT66-F1
#
_entry.id   AF-B6DT66-F1
#
_cell.length_a   1.000
_cell.length_b   1.000
_cell.length_c   1.000
_cell.angle_alpha   90.00
_cell.angle_beta   90.00
_cell.angle_gamma   90.00
#
_symmetry.space_group_name_H-M   'P 1'
#
loop_
_entity.id
_entity.type
_entity.pdbx_description
1 polymer ?
#
loop_
_entity_poly.entity_id
_entity_poly.type
_entity_poly.pdbx_seq_one_letter_code
_entity_poly.pdbx_strand_id
1 'polypeptide(L)'
;LLPRKVASMFKKAQELSVLSDVEIGITIFSPDENVPITWPSETQARQGLTRYLGRSEFQRSKKLVLHENYLREKLEARVKEIRKMEERMEMEFLFNQLVMGMSIYALDARQLKGLIELAALKKAKVEERKKQLDEEKKKQLNEEDSQPVEPPVVGGESGTGSAPTECDNIITTMLEKRETMNTPKIPNKHTIFLLFCRCV
;
A
#
# COMPACT_ATOMS: atom_id res chain seq x y z
N LEU A 1 17.63 -18.53 9.13
CA LEU A 1 16.79 -17.30 9.13
C LEU A 1 15.49 -17.49 8.34
N LEU A 2 15.55 -18.05 7.11
CA LEU A 2 14.37 -18.32 6.27
C LEU A 2 13.18 -19.03 6.97
N PRO A 3 13.35 -20.10 7.77
CA PRO A 3 12.20 -20.84 8.31
C PRO A 3 11.23 -20.00 9.15
N ARG A 4 11.74 -19.06 9.95
CA ARG A 4 10.89 -18.12 10.73
C ARG A 4 10.09 -17.17 9.84
N LYS A 5 10.64 -16.76 8.68
CA LYS A 5 9.93 -15.93 7.70
C LYS A 5 8.86 -16.73 6.97
N VAL A 6 9.16 -17.97 6.58
CA VAL A 6 8.22 -18.89 5.92
C VAL A 6 7.04 -19.22 6.83
N ALA A 7 7.28 -19.63 8.08
CA ALA A 7 6.22 -19.91 9.05
C ALA A 7 5.33 -18.68 9.33
N SER A 8 5.91 -17.48 9.44
CA SER A 8 5.14 -16.23 9.58
C SER A 8 4.28 -15.93 8.35
N MET A 9 4.81 -16.16 7.15
CA MET A 9 4.06 -16.00 5.90
C MET A 9 2.90 -17.01 5.79
N PHE A 10 3.11 -18.27 6.18
CA PHE A 10 2.06 -19.30 6.21
C PHE A 10 0.95 -18.96 7.21
N LYS A 11 1.29 -18.48 8.42
CA LYS A 11 0.29 -17.97 9.36
C LYS A 11 -0.51 -16.80 8.77
N LYS A 12 0.15 -15.84 8.10
CA LYS A 12 -0.55 -14.72 7.44
C LYS A 12 -1.40 -15.16 6.24
N ALA A 13 -1.00 -16.20 5.52
CA ALA A 13 -1.82 -16.81 4.46
C ALA A 13 -3.08 -17.48 5.04
N GLN A 14 -2.95 -18.20 6.16
CA GLN A 14 -4.10 -18.77 6.88
C GLN A 14 -5.07 -17.68 7.36
N GLU A 15 -4.56 -16.64 8.03
CA GLU A 15 -5.37 -15.49 8.47
C GLU A 15 -6.11 -14.83 7.29
N LEU A 16 -5.43 -14.57 6.18
CA LEU A 16 -6.05 -13.95 4.99
C LEU A 16 -7.07 -14.86 4.29
N SER A 17 -6.82 -16.17 4.22
CA SER A 17 -7.71 -17.16 3.62
C SER A 17 -9.04 -17.23 4.40
N VAL A 18 -8.97 -17.31 5.73
CA VAL A 18 -10.13 -17.33 6.62
C VAL A 18 -10.88 -15.99 6.62
N LEU A 19 -10.18 -14.86 6.74
CA LEU A 19 -10.82 -13.53 6.82
C LEU A 19 -11.45 -13.05 5.49
N SER A 20 -11.05 -13.61 4.36
CA SER A 20 -11.49 -13.14 3.03
C SER A 20 -12.30 -14.16 2.23
N ASP A 21 -12.47 -15.38 2.75
CA ASP A 21 -13.02 -16.56 2.07
C ASP A 21 -12.41 -16.78 0.67
N VAL A 22 -11.09 -17.05 0.65
CA VAL A 22 -10.32 -17.28 -0.60
C VAL A 22 -9.36 -18.45 -0.47
N GLU A 23 -9.25 -19.25 -1.54
CA GLU A 23 -8.22 -20.27 -1.65
C GLU A 23 -6.85 -19.60 -1.90
N ILE A 24 -5.88 -19.86 -1.02
CA ILE A 24 -4.50 -19.37 -1.13
C ILE A 24 -3.56 -20.56 -1.22
N GLY A 25 -2.84 -20.66 -2.34
CA GLY A 25 -1.71 -21.59 -2.50
C GLY A 25 -0.39 -20.84 -2.47
N ILE A 26 0.61 -21.39 -1.77
CA ILE A 26 1.98 -20.85 -1.77
C ILE A 26 2.95 -21.93 -2.25
N THR A 27 3.91 -21.54 -3.09
CA THR A 27 5.03 -22.38 -3.52
C THR A 27 6.31 -21.55 -3.54
N ILE A 28 7.32 -21.99 -2.77
CA ILE A 28 8.61 -21.31 -2.59
C ILE A 28 9.70 -22.19 -3.18
N PHE A 29 10.44 -21.66 -4.15
CA PHE A 29 11.63 -22.31 -4.68
C PHE A 29 12.89 -21.71 -4.05
N SER A 30 13.70 -22.55 -3.41
CA SER A 30 15.07 -22.22 -2.99
C SER A 30 16.06 -22.60 -4.10
N PRO A 31 17.21 -21.90 -4.23
CA PRO A 31 18.23 -22.30 -5.18
C PRO A 31 19.01 -23.55 -4.72
N ASP A 32 19.08 -23.78 -3.41
CA ASP A 32 19.86 -24.86 -2.77
C ASP A 32 19.05 -26.15 -2.51
N GLU A 33 17.72 -26.10 -2.67
CA GLU A 33 16.79 -27.20 -2.36
C GLU A 33 16.00 -27.57 -3.61
N ASN A 34 16.07 -28.83 -4.06
CA ASN A 34 15.28 -29.29 -5.21
C ASN A 34 13.77 -29.33 -4.91
N VAL A 35 13.38 -29.47 -3.64
CA VAL A 35 11.99 -29.57 -3.19
C VAL A 35 11.43 -28.17 -2.92
N PRO A 36 10.33 -27.75 -3.56
CA PRO A 36 9.69 -26.48 -3.21
C PRO A 36 8.95 -26.59 -1.87
N ILE A 37 9.04 -25.56 -1.04
CA ILE A 37 8.26 -25.49 0.20
C ILE A 37 6.84 -24.99 -0.15
N THR A 38 5.82 -25.74 0.24
CA THR A 38 4.42 -25.46 -0.15
C THR A 38 3.46 -25.36 1.04
N TRP A 39 2.38 -24.60 0.87
CA TRP A 39 1.32 -24.41 1.86
C TRP A 39 -0.04 -24.24 1.14
N PRO A 40 -1.19 -24.77 1.65
CA PRO A 40 -1.40 -25.33 2.99
C PRO A 40 -0.91 -26.77 3.15
N SER A 41 -1.57 -27.73 2.50
CA SER A 41 -0.90 -28.97 2.11
C SER A 41 -0.47 -28.90 0.65
N GLU A 42 0.51 -29.71 0.29
CA GLU A 42 1.04 -29.74 -1.07
C GLU A 42 -0.02 -30.18 -2.10
N THR A 43 -0.82 -31.20 -1.75
CA THR A 43 -1.98 -31.64 -2.55
C THR A 43 -2.97 -30.51 -2.77
N GLN A 44 -3.28 -29.70 -1.74
CA GLN A 44 -4.18 -28.56 -1.87
C GLN A 44 -3.60 -27.47 -2.78
N ALA A 45 -2.34 -27.07 -2.57
CA ALA A 45 -1.66 -26.09 -3.41
C ALA A 45 -1.60 -26.55 -4.89
N ARG A 46 -1.36 -27.84 -5.13
CA ARG A 46 -1.36 -28.45 -6.48
C ARG A 46 -2.75 -28.47 -7.11
N GLN A 47 -3.81 -28.71 -6.33
CA GLN A 47 -5.19 -28.60 -6.80
C GLN A 47 -5.56 -27.16 -7.14
N GLY A 48 -5.24 -26.19 -6.29
CA GLY A 48 -5.49 -24.77 -6.54
C GLY A 48 -4.79 -24.26 -7.79
N LEU A 49 -3.53 -24.66 -8.00
CA LEU A 49 -2.79 -24.40 -9.23
C LEU A 49 -3.46 -25.05 -10.45
N THR A 50 -3.95 -26.28 -10.32
CA THR A 50 -4.69 -26.97 -11.40
C THR A 50 -6.01 -26.25 -11.72
N ARG A 51 -6.78 -25.85 -10.70
CA ARG A 51 -8.01 -25.03 -10.83
C ARG A 51 -7.73 -23.69 -11.53
N TYR A 52 -6.62 -23.03 -11.22
CA TYR A 52 -6.21 -21.79 -11.87
C TYR A 52 -5.80 -22.01 -13.32
N LEU A 53 -4.94 -22.98 -13.61
CA LEU A 53 -4.45 -23.28 -14.96
C LEU A 53 -5.55 -23.76 -15.92
N GLY A 54 -6.62 -24.38 -15.39
CA GLY A 54 -7.83 -24.70 -16.16
C GLY A 54 -8.66 -23.48 -16.59
N ARG A 55 -8.38 -22.27 -16.08
CA ARG A 55 -9.02 -21.03 -16.55
C ARG A 55 -8.32 -20.50 -17.81
N SER A 56 -9.10 -19.90 -18.71
CA SER A 56 -8.56 -19.31 -19.95
C SER A 56 -7.50 -18.25 -19.65
N GLU A 57 -6.53 -18.09 -20.56
CA GLU A 57 -5.40 -17.18 -20.36
C GLU A 57 -5.84 -15.74 -20.05
N PHE A 58 -6.87 -15.24 -20.73
CA PHE A 58 -7.45 -13.92 -20.45
C PHE A 58 -8.00 -13.77 -19.02
N GLN A 59 -8.62 -14.82 -18.46
CA GLN A 59 -9.06 -14.80 -17.06
C GLN A 59 -7.88 -14.85 -16.08
N ARG A 60 -6.81 -15.58 -16.44
CA ARG A 60 -5.58 -15.70 -15.64
C ARG A 60 -4.80 -14.40 -15.61
N SER A 61 -4.49 -13.83 -16.78
CA SER A 61 -3.65 -12.62 -16.91
C SER A 61 -4.34 -11.37 -16.32
N LYS A 62 -5.66 -11.20 -16.54
CA LYS A 62 -6.44 -10.08 -15.99
C LYS A 62 -6.43 -9.98 -14.45
N LYS A 63 -6.10 -11.07 -13.74
CA LYS A 63 -6.06 -11.13 -12.27
C LYS A 63 -4.67 -11.45 -11.71
N LEU A 64 -3.65 -11.64 -12.55
CA LEU A 64 -2.30 -12.01 -12.11
C LEU A 64 -1.51 -10.76 -11.72
N VAL A 65 -1.25 -10.60 -10.41
CA VAL A 65 -0.36 -9.56 -9.89
C VAL A 65 1.02 -10.15 -9.67
N LEU A 66 1.99 -9.76 -10.51
CA LEU A 66 3.40 -10.10 -10.30
C LEU A 66 4.00 -9.16 -9.26
N HIS A 67 4.72 -9.71 -8.28
CA HIS A 67 5.30 -8.92 -7.18
C HIS A 67 6.28 -7.85 -7.68
N GLU A 68 7.04 -8.14 -8.74
CA GLU A 68 7.94 -7.15 -9.37
C GLU A 68 7.17 -5.97 -9.96
N ASN A 69 6.08 -6.22 -10.71
CA ASN A 69 5.25 -5.16 -11.28
C ASN A 69 4.64 -4.29 -10.17
N TYR A 70 4.06 -4.93 -9.14
CA TYR A 70 3.51 -4.20 -7.99
C TYR A 70 4.55 -3.33 -7.28
N LEU A 71 5.78 -3.84 -7.05
CA LEU A 71 6.86 -3.03 -6.46
C LEU A 71 7.30 -1.89 -7.39
N ARG A 72 7.34 -2.12 -8.72
CA ARG A 72 7.68 -1.11 -9.73
C ARG A 72 6.64 0.02 -9.75
N GLU A 73 5.36 -0.32 -9.84
CA GLU A 73 4.24 0.62 -9.73
C GLU A 73 4.29 1.42 -8.41
N LYS A 74 4.60 0.75 -7.29
CA LYS A 74 4.75 1.40 -5.97
C LYS A 74 5.89 2.41 -5.96
N LEU A 75 7.02 2.07 -6.58
CA LEU A 75 8.20 2.93 -6.68
C LEU A 75 7.94 4.11 -7.61
N GLU A 76 7.36 3.89 -8.78
CA GLU A 76 6.99 4.94 -9.74
C GLU A 76 5.99 5.94 -9.13
N ALA A 77 4.99 5.45 -8.39
CA ALA A 77 4.08 6.29 -7.62
C ALA A 77 4.80 7.12 -6.56
N ARG A 78 5.76 6.54 -5.82
CA ARG A 78 6.58 7.29 -4.84
C ARG A 78 7.46 8.35 -5.52
N VAL A 79 8.12 8.03 -6.63
CA VAL A 79 8.91 9.00 -7.42
C VAL A 79 8.04 10.14 -7.93
N LYS A 80 6.80 9.86 -8.36
CA LYS A 80 5.85 10.88 -8.80
C LYS A 80 5.42 11.82 -7.67
N GLU A 81 5.18 11.31 -6.46
CA GLU A 81 4.87 12.17 -5.31
C GLU A 81 6.08 12.96 -4.80
N ILE A 82 7.30 12.41 -4.89
CA ILE A 82 8.53 13.14 -4.58
C ILE A 82 8.69 14.33 -5.54
N ARG A 83 8.56 14.11 -6.85
CA ARG A 83 8.66 15.18 -7.87
C ARG A 83 7.66 16.31 -7.64
N LYS A 84 6.40 16.01 -7.32
CA LYS A 84 5.39 17.04 -6.95
C LYS A 84 5.79 17.85 -5.72
N MET A 85 6.47 17.23 -4.75
CA MET A 85 6.95 17.91 -3.54
C MET A 85 8.18 18.77 -3.84
N GLU A 86 9.08 18.31 -4.71
CA GLU A 86 10.20 19.10 -5.24
C GLU A 86 9.69 20.31 -6.04
N GLU A 87 8.76 20.12 -6.99
CA GLU A 87 8.09 21.18 -7.75
C GLU A 87 7.40 22.21 -6.83
N ARG A 88 6.67 21.76 -5.80
CA ARG A 88 6.07 22.67 -4.82
C ARG A 88 7.12 23.47 -4.05
N MET A 89 8.22 22.82 -3.65
CA MET A 89 9.29 23.45 -2.89
C MET A 89 10.07 24.46 -3.74
N GLU A 90 10.27 24.19 -5.04
CA GLU A 90 10.80 25.15 -6.03
C GLU A 90 9.88 26.39 -6.09
N MET A 91 8.57 26.19 -6.29
CA MET A 91 7.63 27.33 -6.38
C MET A 91 7.53 28.12 -5.06
N GLU A 92 7.56 27.47 -3.89
CA GLU A 92 7.55 28.15 -2.60
C GLU A 92 8.86 28.93 -2.34
N PHE A 93 10.01 28.38 -2.73
CA PHE A 93 11.30 29.08 -2.67
C PHE A 93 11.32 30.30 -3.60
N LEU A 94 10.95 30.14 -4.87
CA LEU A 94 10.90 31.22 -5.85
C LEU A 94 9.89 32.31 -5.46
N PHE A 95 8.76 31.94 -4.85
CA PHE A 95 7.79 32.91 -4.32
C PHE A 95 8.42 33.77 -3.21
N ASN A 96 9.14 33.13 -2.29
CA ASN A 96 9.81 33.85 -1.20
C ASN A 96 10.95 34.75 -1.74
N GLN A 97 11.70 34.30 -2.74
CA GLN A 97 12.72 35.11 -3.44
C GLN A 97 12.11 36.34 -4.12
N LEU A 98 10.96 36.17 -4.80
CA LEU A 98 10.23 37.28 -5.42
C LEU A 98 9.73 38.30 -4.38
N VAL A 99 9.25 37.84 -3.22
CA VAL A 99 8.88 38.71 -2.09
C VAL A 99 10.09 39.45 -1.50
N MET A 100 11.29 38.87 -1.58
CA MET A 100 12.56 39.53 -1.22
C MET A 100 13.14 40.44 -2.32
N GLY A 101 12.43 40.63 -3.44
CA GLY A 101 12.82 41.56 -4.51
C GLY A 101 13.58 40.93 -5.68
N MET A 102 13.59 39.60 -5.83
CA MET A 102 14.11 38.95 -7.04
C MET A 102 13.33 39.41 -8.28
N SER A 103 14.06 39.72 -9.37
CA SER A 103 13.46 40.15 -10.63
C SER A 103 12.64 39.05 -11.30
N ILE A 104 11.38 39.35 -11.66
CA ILE A 104 10.50 38.44 -12.41
C ILE A 104 11.07 38.00 -13.76
N TYR A 105 11.98 38.80 -14.35
CA TYR A 105 12.61 38.51 -15.64
C TYR A 105 13.69 37.42 -15.56
N ALA A 106 14.04 36.95 -14.36
CA ALA A 106 14.96 35.83 -14.16
C ALA A 106 14.27 34.45 -14.16
N LEU A 107 12.95 34.41 -14.36
CA LEU A 107 12.10 33.21 -14.24
C LEU A 107 11.67 32.68 -15.61
N ASP A 108 11.63 31.37 -15.77
CA ASP A 108 11.09 30.75 -16.99
C ASP A 108 9.54 30.69 -17.00
N ALA A 109 8.95 30.37 -18.16
CA ALA A 109 7.50 30.35 -18.32
C ALA A 109 6.77 29.27 -17.49
N ARG A 110 7.44 28.15 -17.14
CA ARG A 110 6.91 27.12 -16.23
C ARG A 110 6.89 27.66 -14.80
N GLN A 111 7.99 28.27 -14.38
CA GLN A 111 8.13 28.89 -13.05
C GLN A 111 7.13 30.02 -12.86
N LEU A 112 7.01 30.93 -13.83
CA LEU A 112 6.06 32.04 -13.77
C LEU A 112 4.60 31.55 -13.69
N LYS A 113 4.23 30.51 -14.45
CA LYS A 113 2.91 29.87 -14.37
C LYS A 113 2.65 29.25 -13.00
N GLY A 114 3.60 28.47 -12.46
CA GLY A 114 3.48 27.86 -11.14
C GLY A 114 3.42 28.90 -10.00
N LEU A 115 4.11 30.03 -10.15
CA LEU A 115 4.04 31.15 -9.22
C LEU A 115 2.71 31.90 -9.26
N ILE A 116 2.09 32.06 -10.43
CA ILE A 116 0.73 32.63 -10.56
C ILE A 116 -0.29 31.72 -9.85
N GLU A 117 -0.20 30.42 -10.05
CA GLU A 117 -1.05 29.42 -9.38
C GLU A 117 -0.84 29.42 -7.85
N LEU A 118 0.41 29.43 -7.39
CA LEU A 118 0.75 29.51 -5.97
C LEU A 118 0.33 30.84 -5.33
N ALA A 119 0.45 31.96 -6.03
CA ALA A 119 0.00 33.27 -5.56
C ALA A 119 -1.52 33.32 -5.38
N ALA A 120 -2.29 32.73 -6.31
CA ALA A 120 -3.74 32.60 -6.19
C ALA A 120 -4.13 31.75 -4.96
N LEU A 121 -3.45 30.61 -4.73
CA LEU A 121 -3.65 29.75 -3.56
C LEU A 121 -3.30 30.47 -2.24
N LYS A 122 -2.17 31.19 -2.19
CA LYS A 122 -1.78 31.98 -1.01
C LYS A 122 -2.77 33.12 -0.73
N LYS A 123 -3.25 33.83 -1.77
CA LYS A 123 -4.27 34.88 -1.64
C LYS A 123 -5.59 34.32 -1.07
N ALA A 124 -6.10 33.22 -1.63
CA ALA A 124 -7.32 32.58 -1.13
C ALA A 124 -7.20 32.19 0.36
N LYS A 125 -6.04 31.65 0.76
CA LYS A 125 -5.76 31.28 2.16
C LYS A 125 -5.64 32.49 3.11
N VAL A 126 -5.28 33.67 2.60
CA VAL A 126 -5.26 34.93 3.38
C VAL A 126 -6.67 35.46 3.56
N GLU A 127 -7.48 35.55 2.50
CA GLU A 127 -8.88 36.01 2.62
C GLU A 127 -9.71 35.09 3.52
N GLU A 128 -9.47 33.78 3.48
CA GLU A 128 -10.16 32.82 4.34
C GLU A 128 -9.79 33.00 5.83
N ARG A 129 -8.50 33.16 6.15
CA ARG A 129 -8.06 33.50 7.52
C ARG A 129 -8.60 34.85 8.01
N LYS A 130 -8.74 35.82 7.12
CA LYS A 130 -9.30 37.14 7.44
C LYS A 130 -10.76 37.03 7.88
N LYS A 131 -11.60 36.26 7.16
CA LYS A 131 -12.98 35.97 7.59
C LYS A 131 -13.01 35.32 8.97
N GLN A 132 -12.17 34.30 9.19
CA GLN A 132 -12.12 33.56 10.45
C GLN A 132 -11.79 34.50 11.62
N LEU A 133 -10.82 35.40 11.47
CA LEU A 133 -10.50 36.43 12.47
C LEU A 133 -11.62 37.46 12.66
N ASP A 134 -12.33 37.83 11.59
CA ASP A 134 -13.45 38.79 11.66
C ASP A 134 -14.75 38.16 12.20
N GLU A 135 -14.89 36.83 12.16
CA GLU A 135 -15.92 36.06 12.87
C GLU A 135 -15.55 35.82 14.34
N GLU A 136 -14.28 35.51 14.64
CA GLU A 136 -13.78 35.31 16.00
C GLU A 136 -13.94 36.58 16.84
N LYS A 137 -13.55 37.75 16.31
CA LYS A 137 -13.79 39.05 16.97
C LYS A 137 -15.27 39.30 17.28
N LYS A 138 -16.18 38.90 16.38
CA LYS A 138 -17.63 39.03 16.59
C LYS A 138 -18.16 38.09 17.67
N LYS A 139 -17.52 36.94 17.88
CA LYS A 139 -17.85 36.04 19.00
C LYS A 139 -17.31 36.58 20.32
N GLN A 140 -16.06 37.04 20.36
CA GLN A 140 -15.47 37.69 21.53
C GLN A 140 -16.30 38.91 21.98
N LEU A 141 -16.75 39.76 21.05
CA LEU A 141 -17.68 40.87 21.30
C LEU A 141 -19.08 40.47 21.80
N ASN A 142 -19.45 39.19 21.72
CA ASN A 142 -20.72 38.64 22.20
C ASN A 142 -20.55 37.72 23.43
N GLU A 143 -19.32 37.38 23.82
CA GLU A 143 -19.00 36.37 24.85
C GLU A 143 -18.41 36.98 26.13
N GLU A 144 -18.06 38.28 26.16
CA GLU A 144 -17.66 38.99 27.40
C GLU A 144 -18.80 39.09 28.46
N ASP A 145 -20.04 38.71 28.10
CA ASP A 145 -21.23 38.74 28.99
C ASP A 145 -21.56 37.37 29.63
N SER A 146 -20.77 36.31 29.42
CA SER A 146 -21.04 34.98 30.02
C SER A 146 -19.81 34.05 30.15
N GLN A 147 -19.44 33.70 31.39
CA GLN A 147 -18.41 32.70 31.73
C GLN A 147 -18.99 31.52 32.58
N PRO A 148 -18.24 30.41 32.77
CA PRO A 148 -18.80 29.08 32.45
C PRO A 148 -18.95 28.09 33.63
N VAL A 149 -19.60 26.95 33.38
CA VAL A 149 -19.60 25.76 34.26
C VAL A 149 -19.57 24.44 33.45
N GLU A 150 -18.64 23.56 33.80
CA GLU A 150 -18.60 22.09 33.53
C GLU A 150 -18.66 21.39 34.92
N PRO A 151 -18.98 20.07 35.12
CA PRO A 151 -18.19 18.90 34.64
C PRO A 151 -19.05 17.56 34.48
N PRO A 152 -18.66 16.30 34.87
CA PRO A 152 -17.72 15.33 34.23
C PRO A 152 -18.10 13.78 34.19
N VAL A 153 -17.13 12.94 33.71
CA VAL A 153 -16.73 11.49 33.97
C VAL A 153 -17.41 10.17 33.44
N VAL A 154 -16.53 9.15 33.24
CA VAL A 154 -16.66 7.63 33.28
C VAL A 154 -17.36 6.89 32.11
N GLY A 155 -16.99 5.66 31.65
CA GLY A 155 -15.82 4.74 31.87
C GLY A 155 -16.08 3.24 31.51
N GLY A 156 -15.10 2.45 31.01
CA GLY A 156 -15.17 0.98 30.66
C GLY A 156 -14.73 0.64 29.20
N GLU A 157 -14.19 -0.51 28.73
CA GLU A 157 -13.83 -1.90 29.18
C GLU A 157 -14.95 -2.95 29.41
N SER A 158 -14.82 -4.29 29.17
CA SER A 158 -14.02 -5.20 28.26
C SER A 158 -14.49 -6.69 28.46
N GLY A 159 -14.03 -7.82 27.88
CA GLY A 159 -13.00 -8.20 26.86
C GLY A 159 -12.82 -9.75 26.68
N THR A 160 -12.05 -10.23 25.66
CA THR A 160 -11.74 -11.66 25.28
C THR A 160 -12.90 -12.52 24.70
N GLY A 161 -12.77 -13.65 23.96
CA GLY A 161 -11.66 -14.48 23.39
C GLY A 161 -12.14 -15.18 22.08
N SER A 162 -11.69 -16.36 21.57
CA SER A 162 -10.63 -17.35 21.91
C SER A 162 -10.17 -18.18 20.65
N ALA A 163 -10.17 -19.54 20.65
CA ALA A 163 -9.78 -20.49 19.56
C ALA A 163 -10.34 -21.94 19.84
N PRO A 164 -10.05 -23.06 19.12
CA PRO A 164 -8.76 -23.59 18.59
C PRO A 164 -8.74 -23.73 17.02
N THR A 165 -8.23 -24.70 16.22
CA THR A 165 -7.73 -26.11 16.38
C THR A 165 -6.61 -26.50 15.35
N GLU A 166 -6.62 -27.71 14.76
CA GLU A 166 -5.43 -28.55 14.43
C GLU A 166 -5.58 -29.45 13.16
N CYS A 167 -4.45 -29.99 12.65
CA CYS A 167 -4.22 -31.27 11.88
C CYS A 167 -3.57 -31.25 10.46
N ASP A 168 -2.22 -31.28 10.44
CA ASP A 168 -1.26 -32.18 9.72
C ASP A 168 -1.28 -32.61 8.22
N ASN A 169 -0.07 -32.47 7.62
CA ASN A 169 0.70 -33.40 6.75
C ASN A 169 0.17 -33.97 5.40
N ILE A 170 0.55 -33.33 4.26
CA ILE A 170 0.97 -34.01 3.00
C ILE A 170 1.98 -33.13 2.22
N ILE A 171 3.21 -33.61 1.94
CA ILE A 171 4.19 -33.02 0.99
C ILE A 171 5.06 -34.12 0.33
N THR A 172 4.76 -34.58 -0.90
CA THR A 172 5.62 -35.53 -1.68
C THR A 172 5.35 -35.60 -3.20
N THR A 173 4.59 -34.68 -3.80
CA THR A 173 4.09 -34.72 -5.20
C THR A 173 4.23 -33.41 -6.01
N MET A 174 4.88 -32.35 -5.49
CA MET A 174 5.12 -31.08 -6.22
C MET A 174 6.43 -31.03 -7.01
N LEU A 175 7.28 -32.05 -6.90
CA LEU A 175 8.60 -32.09 -7.55
C LEU A 175 8.57 -32.25 -9.08
N GLU A 176 7.56 -32.91 -9.63
CA GLU A 176 7.62 -33.50 -10.99
C GLU A 176 7.03 -32.64 -12.12
N LYS A 177 6.82 -31.34 -11.92
CA LYS A 177 6.27 -30.43 -12.97
C LYS A 177 7.09 -29.16 -13.18
N ARG A 178 8.41 -29.29 -13.23
CA ARG A 178 9.35 -28.19 -13.53
C ARG A 178 9.48 -27.85 -15.03
N GLU A 179 9.00 -28.72 -15.93
CA GLU A 179 9.13 -28.52 -17.37
C GLU A 179 7.88 -27.89 -18.00
N THR A 180 8.06 -27.14 -19.10
CA THR A 180 7.02 -26.45 -19.93
C THR A 180 6.47 -25.08 -19.50
N MET A 181 7.25 -24.24 -18.79
CA MET A 181 7.11 -22.78 -18.93
C MET A 181 8.48 -22.10 -19.14
N ASN A 182 8.73 -21.65 -20.37
CA ASN A 182 9.94 -20.91 -20.74
C ASN A 182 9.85 -19.46 -20.26
N THR A 183 10.73 -19.06 -19.34
CA THR A 183 11.07 -17.66 -19.05
C THR A 183 12.59 -17.48 -18.93
N PRO A 184 13.16 -16.29 -19.21
CA PRO A 184 14.62 -16.13 -19.29
C PRO A 184 15.34 -16.33 -17.94
N LYS A 185 16.59 -16.78 -18.01
CA LYS A 185 17.46 -16.99 -16.84
C LYS A 185 17.66 -15.69 -16.04
N ILE A 186 17.07 -15.61 -14.84
CA ILE A 186 17.50 -14.70 -13.77
C ILE A 186 18.23 -15.55 -12.72
N PRO A 187 19.55 -15.36 -12.49
CA PRO A 187 20.28 -16.13 -11.49
C PRO A 187 19.95 -15.69 -10.06
N ASN A 188 19.96 -16.67 -9.14
CA ASN A 188 20.06 -16.52 -7.68
C ASN A 188 19.06 -15.57 -7.00
N LYS A 189 17.76 -15.85 -7.10
CA LYS A 189 16.74 -15.34 -6.16
C LYS A 189 15.74 -16.43 -5.79
N HIS A 190 15.29 -16.47 -4.53
CA HIS A 190 14.15 -17.30 -4.13
C HIS A 190 12.89 -16.80 -4.82
N THR A 191 12.16 -17.68 -5.49
CA THR A 191 10.92 -17.31 -6.19
C THR A 191 9.72 -17.80 -5.38
N ILE A 192 8.86 -16.87 -4.98
CA ILE A 192 7.60 -17.15 -4.27
C ILE A 192 6.45 -16.95 -5.25
N PHE A 193 5.73 -18.02 -5.57
CA PHE A 193 4.44 -17.93 -6.23
C PHE A 193 3.34 -17.88 -5.18
N LEU A 194 2.58 -16.79 -5.16
CA LEU A 194 1.36 -16.63 -4.37
C LEU A 194 0.16 -16.74 -5.32
N LEU A 195 -0.65 -17.77 -5.13
CA LEU A 195 -1.82 -18.03 -5.96
C LEU A 195 -3.10 -17.76 -5.17
N PHE A 196 -3.77 -16.65 -5.50
CA PHE A 196 -5.08 -16.29 -4.93
C PHE A 196 -6.18 -16.75 -5.88
N CYS A 197 -6.81 -17.89 -5.59
CA CYS A 197 -7.98 -18.36 -6.32
C CYS A 197 -9.25 -17.98 -5.55
N ARG A 198 -9.88 -16.87 -5.95
CA ARG A 198 -11.22 -16.55 -5.44
C ARG A 198 -12.24 -17.48 -6.09
N CYS A 199 -12.85 -18.33 -5.28
CA CYS A 199 -14.06 -19.05 -5.63
C CYS A 199 -15.21 -18.05 -5.88
N VAL A 200 -16.09 -18.43 -6.80
CA VAL A 200 -17.35 -17.76 -7.18
C VAL A 200 -18.33 -18.88 -7.49
#